data_AF-A0A2V9ZHD2-F1
#
_entry.id   AF-A0A2V9ZHD2-F1
#
_cell.length_a   1.000
_cell.length_b   1.000
_cell.length_c   1.000
_cell.angle_alpha   90.00
_cell.angle_beta   90.00
_cell.angle_gamma   90.00
#
_symmetry.space_group_name_H-M   'P 1'
#
loop_
_entity.id
_entity.type
_entity.pdbx_description
1 polymer ?
#
loop_
_entity_poly.entity_id
_entity_poly.type
_entity_poly.pdbx_seq_one_letter_code
_entity_poly.pdbx_strand_id
1 'polypeptide(L)'
;MLTNDHTVANEQLHLGILSKTEADSASTRHILSRSLGSSLFVKIDVVEVRVQPDDVLMLCSDGLHGAVSSEEIAYTVSRGRDLHAIAKTLVASANRQDGSDNVSLQLIAVRDVERVGMYRGRPYKLR
;
A
#
# COMPACT_ATOMS: atom_id res chain seq x y z
N MET A 1 0.46 0.00 -7.07
CA MET A 1 0.59 -0.44 -5.67
C MET A 1 1.42 -1.72 -5.61
N LEU A 2 1.97 -2.05 -4.44
CA LEU A 2 2.77 -3.28 -4.25
C LEU A 2 1.90 -4.49 -3.83
N THR A 3 0.83 -4.23 -3.07
CA THR A 3 -0.14 -5.23 -2.64
C THR A 3 -1.35 -5.23 -3.57
N ASN A 4 -2.09 -6.34 -3.57
CA ASN A 4 -3.41 -6.45 -4.18
C ASN A 4 -4.45 -6.61 -3.08
N ASP A 5 -5.60 -5.96 -3.24
CA ASP A 5 -6.66 -6.05 -2.25
C ASP A 5 -7.34 -7.42 -2.30
N HIS A 6 -7.58 -7.99 -1.13
CA HIS A 6 -8.39 -9.21 -1.01
C HIS A 6 -9.86 -8.84 -0.83
N THR A 7 -10.46 -8.28 -1.87
CA THR A 7 -11.89 -7.97 -1.95
C THR A 7 -12.56 -8.84 -3.00
N VAL A 8 -13.87 -9.09 -2.82
CA VAL A 8 -14.68 -9.88 -3.76
C VAL A 8 -14.62 -9.29 -5.17
N ALA A 9 -14.71 -7.97 -5.30
CA ALA A 9 -14.61 -7.29 -6.60
C ALA A 9 -13.23 -7.50 -7.25
N ASN A 10 -12.14 -7.44 -6.47
CA ASN A 10 -10.79 -7.64 -7.01
C ASN A 10 -10.54 -9.10 -7.42
N GLU A 11 -11.13 -10.07 -6.72
CA GLU A 11 -11.09 -11.48 -7.15
C GLU A 11 -11.88 -11.70 -8.45
N GLN A 12 -13.05 -11.08 -8.58
CA GLN A 12 -13.84 -11.13 -9.82
C GLN A 12 -13.11 -10.48 -11.00
N LEU A 13 -12.42 -9.36 -10.77
CA LEU A 13 -11.53 -8.75 -11.75
C LEU A 13 -10.43 -9.72 -12.18
N HIS A 14 -9.76 -10.37 -11.23
CA HIS A 14 -8.69 -11.32 -11.51
C HIS A 14 -9.17 -12.55 -12.30
N LEU A 15 -10.40 -13.00 -12.06
CA LEU A 15 -11.04 -14.09 -12.80
C LEU A 15 -11.58 -13.66 -14.18
N GLY A 16 -11.47 -12.38 -14.54
CA GLY A 16 -12.00 -11.85 -15.80
C GLY A 16 -13.53 -11.74 -15.84
N ILE A 17 -14.20 -11.80 -14.68
CA ILE A 17 -15.65 -11.65 -14.54
C ILE A 17 -16.04 -10.17 -14.64
N LEU A 18 -15.22 -9.28 -14.08
CA LEU A 18 -15.39 -7.84 -14.16
C LEU A 18 -14.22 -7.22 -14.92
N SER A 19 -14.49 -6.16 -15.68
CA SER A 19 -13.47 -5.21 -16.10
C SER A 19 -13.01 -4.34 -14.92
N LYS A 20 -11.87 -3.65 -15.08
CA LYS A 20 -11.34 -2.76 -14.03
C LYS A 20 -12.34 -1.67 -13.62
N THR A 21 -12.98 -1.04 -14.60
CA THR A 21 -13.99 0.01 -14.37
C THR A 21 -15.23 -0.52 -13.64
N GLU A 22 -15.64 -1.76 -13.92
CA GLU A 22 -16.76 -2.39 -13.21
C GLU A 22 -16.36 -2.77 -11.78
N ALA A 23 -15.14 -3.27 -11.56
CA ALA A 23 -14.65 -3.58 -10.22
C ALA A 23 -14.55 -2.32 -9.33
N ASP A 24 -14.07 -1.21 -9.87
CA ASP A 24 -13.92 0.06 -9.13
C ASP A 24 -15.26 0.67 -8.67
N SER A 25 -16.33 0.39 -9.43
CA SER A 25 -17.70 0.87 -9.18
C SER A 25 -18.63 -0.20 -8.59
N ALA A 26 -18.12 -1.41 -8.35
CA ALA A 26 -18.91 -2.52 -7.83
C ALA A 26 -19.39 -2.24 -6.40
N SER A 27 -20.63 -2.61 -6.10
CA SER A 27 -21.17 -2.57 -4.74
C SER A 27 -20.39 -3.49 -3.78
N THR A 28 -19.68 -4.48 -4.31
CA THR A 28 -18.87 -5.44 -3.57
C THR A 28 -17.42 -4.98 -3.36
N ARG A 29 -17.03 -3.77 -3.80
CA ARG A 29 -15.63 -3.30 -3.73
C ARG A 29 -15.05 -3.22 -2.31
N HIS A 30 -15.90 -3.03 -1.31
CA HIS A 30 -15.52 -2.99 0.11
C HIS A 30 -15.67 -4.35 0.82
N ILE A 31 -16.17 -5.38 0.15
CA ILE A 31 -16.38 -6.70 0.76
C ILE A 31 -15.07 -7.46 0.71
N LEU A 32 -14.45 -7.69 1.87
CA LEU A 32 -13.25 -8.50 1.99
C LEU A 32 -13.53 -9.97 1.66
N SER A 33 -12.74 -10.55 0.77
CA SER A 33 -12.71 -12.00 0.52
C SER A 33 -11.78 -12.74 1.50
N ARG A 34 -10.85 -12.02 2.13
CA ARG A 34 -9.90 -12.57 3.11
C ARG A 34 -9.71 -11.63 4.30
N SER A 35 -9.78 -12.19 5.50
CA SER A 35 -9.57 -11.46 6.75
C SER A 35 -9.01 -12.39 7.83
N LEU A 36 -8.36 -11.80 8.84
CA LEU A 36 -7.97 -12.53 10.04
C LEU A 36 -9.20 -12.80 10.92
N GLY A 37 -9.29 -13.98 11.51
CA GLY A 37 -10.32 -14.35 12.48
C GLY A 37 -11.60 -14.97 11.91
N SER A 38 -11.80 -14.95 10.59
CA SER A 38 -12.94 -15.63 9.93
C SER A 38 -12.71 -17.12 9.69
N SER A 39 -11.47 -17.60 9.80
CA SER A 39 -11.08 -19.01 9.61
C SER A 39 -9.88 -19.36 10.48
N LEU A 40 -9.69 -20.66 10.77
CA LEU A 40 -8.55 -21.17 11.54
C LEU A 40 -7.20 -20.93 10.85
N PHE A 41 -7.21 -20.92 9.52
CA PHE A 41 -6.04 -20.69 8.70
C PHE A 41 -6.33 -19.55 7.73
N VAL A 42 -5.32 -18.72 7.48
CA VAL A 42 -5.38 -17.62 6.53
C VAL A 42 -4.19 -17.72 5.58
N LYS A 43 -4.47 -17.62 4.28
CA LYS A 43 -3.41 -17.52 3.28
C LYS A 43 -2.85 -16.10 3.29
N ILE A 44 -1.54 -15.95 3.48
CA ILE A 44 -0.86 -14.66 3.37
C ILE A 44 -0.15 -14.53 2.03
N ASP A 45 -0.03 -13.29 1.56
CA ASP A 45 0.77 -12.94 0.39
C ASP A 45 2.05 -12.27 0.86
N VAL A 46 3.17 -12.64 0.24
CA VAL A 46 4.50 -12.09 0.54
C VAL A 46 5.03 -11.45 -0.73
N VAL A 47 5.40 -10.18 -0.64
CA VAL A 47 6.02 -9.42 -1.73
C VAL A 47 7.40 -8.98 -1.28
N GLU A 48 8.41 -9.32 -2.07
CA GLU A 48 9.77 -8.84 -1.87
C GLU A 48 10.07 -7.73 -2.88
N VAL A 49 10.50 -6.57 -2.38
CA VAL A 49 10.91 -5.43 -3.20
C VAL A 49 12.32 -5.00 -2.83
N ARG A 50 13.12 -4.66 -3.85
CA ARG A 50 14.42 -4.02 -3.64
C ARG A 50 14.20 -2.54 -3.43
N VAL A 51 14.71 -2.00 -2.33
CA VAL A 51 14.69 -0.58 -2.02
C VAL A 51 16.00 0.09 -2.38
N GLN A 52 15.95 1.38 -2.63
CA GLN A 52 17.08 2.27 -2.88
C GLN A 52 17.10 3.39 -1.84
N PRO A 53 18.26 4.03 -1.58
CA PRO A 53 18.29 5.28 -0.85
C PRO A 53 17.30 6.28 -1.45
N ASP A 54 16.66 7.06 -0.59
CA ASP A 54 15.61 8.04 -0.89
C ASP A 54 14.24 7.47 -1.30
N ASP A 55 14.07 6.13 -1.33
CA ASP A 55 12.74 5.54 -1.45
C ASP A 55 11.86 5.87 -0.23
N VAL A 56 10.56 6.06 -0.47
CA VAL A 56 9.55 6.17 0.58
C VAL A 56 8.53 5.04 0.41
N LEU A 57 8.46 4.17 1.42
CA LEU A 57 7.43 3.14 1.52
C LEU A 57 6.23 3.70 2.29
N MET A 58 5.03 3.38 1.83
CA MET A 58 3.79 3.75 2.49
C MET A 58 2.95 2.51 2.75
N LEU A 59 2.46 2.38 3.99
CA LEU A 59 1.37 1.50 4.36
C LEU A 59 0.16 2.36 4.68
N CYS A 60 -1.03 1.98 4.24
CA CYS A 60 -2.24 2.72 4.52
C CYS A 60 -3.47 1.82 4.55
N SER A 61 -4.54 2.26 5.24
CA SER A 61 -5.86 1.67 5.11
C SER A 61 -6.55 2.06 3.80
N ASP A 62 -7.67 1.41 3.50
CA ASP A 62 -8.63 1.75 2.44
C ASP A 62 -9.25 3.13 2.62
N GLY A 63 -9.49 3.57 3.86
CA GLY A 63 -9.87 4.96 4.13
C GLY A 63 -8.92 6.02 3.54
N LEU A 64 -7.63 5.70 3.32
CA LEU A 64 -6.72 6.62 2.61
C LEU A 64 -6.82 6.49 1.09
N HIS A 65 -6.54 5.30 0.56
CA HIS A 65 -6.35 5.12 -0.89
C HIS A 65 -7.66 5.02 -1.67
N GLY A 66 -8.78 4.79 -0.98
CA GLY A 66 -10.12 4.93 -1.56
C GLY A 66 -10.55 6.38 -1.75
N ALA A 67 -10.02 7.30 -0.90
CA ALA A 67 -10.27 8.73 -1.01
C ALA A 67 -9.25 9.40 -1.93
N VAL A 68 -7.95 9.23 -1.64
CA VAL A 68 -6.86 9.97 -2.28
C VAL A 68 -6.21 9.12 -3.37
N SER A 69 -6.11 9.69 -4.58
CA SER A 69 -5.49 9.03 -5.73
C SER A 69 -4.00 8.73 -5.53
N SER A 70 -3.50 7.70 -6.22
CA SER A 70 -2.07 7.33 -6.20
C SER A 70 -1.18 8.47 -6.71
N GLU A 71 -1.66 9.25 -7.66
CA GLU A 71 -0.98 10.42 -8.23
C GLU A 71 -0.85 11.55 -7.22
N GLU A 72 -1.92 11.86 -6.46
CA GLU A 72 -1.90 12.87 -5.39
C GLU A 72 -0.98 12.44 -4.24
N ILE A 73 -1.00 11.14 -3.88
CA ILE A 73 -0.09 10.58 -2.89
C ILE A 73 1.36 10.77 -3.34
N ALA A 74 1.70 10.33 -4.57
CA ALA A 74 3.04 10.44 -5.11
C ALA A 74 3.51 11.90 -5.19
N TYR A 75 2.64 12.80 -5.64
CA TYR A 75 2.91 14.23 -5.68
C TYR A 75 3.24 14.79 -4.29
N THR A 76 2.42 14.48 -3.29
CA THR A 76 2.58 14.97 -1.92
C THR A 76 3.87 14.44 -1.28
N VAL A 77 4.16 13.15 -1.44
CA VAL A 77 5.36 12.51 -0.90
C VAL A 77 6.64 13.07 -1.55
N SER A 78 6.64 13.29 -2.87
CA SER A 78 7.83 13.76 -3.60
C SER A 78 8.30 15.19 -3.24
N ARG A 79 7.43 16.00 -2.61
CA ARG A 79 7.67 17.43 -2.37
C ARG A 79 8.11 17.74 -0.94
N GLY A 80 7.86 16.84 0.01
CA GLY A 80 8.16 17.05 1.42
C GLY A 80 9.44 16.37 1.87
N ARG A 81 10.15 16.98 2.83
CA ARG A 81 11.27 16.34 3.54
C ARG A 81 10.88 15.81 4.92
N ASP A 82 9.79 16.34 5.48
CA ASP A 82 9.24 15.92 6.76
C ASP A 82 8.07 14.95 6.53
N LEU A 83 8.33 13.67 6.82
CA LEU A 83 7.32 12.62 6.70
C LEU A 83 6.10 12.84 7.60
N HIS A 84 6.27 13.50 8.75
CA HIS A 84 5.14 13.74 9.66
C HIS A 84 4.19 14.78 9.07
N ALA A 85 4.74 15.86 8.50
CA ALA A 85 3.96 16.85 7.78
C ALA A 85 3.27 16.25 6.54
N ILE A 86 3.97 15.42 5.78
CA ILE A 86 3.39 14.67 4.64
C ILE A 86 2.22 13.80 5.12
N ALA A 87 2.43 12.99 6.16
CA ALA A 87 1.39 12.11 6.70
C ALA A 87 0.15 12.90 7.13
N LYS A 88 0.32 14.01 7.86
CA LYS A 88 -0.80 14.89 8.22
C LYS A 88 -1.53 15.47 7.01
N THR A 89 -0.79 15.83 5.97
CA THR A 89 -1.37 16.38 4.73
C THR A 89 -2.24 15.34 4.03
N LEU A 90 -1.76 14.10 3.93
CA LEU A 90 -2.49 12.99 3.33
C LEU A 90 -3.76 12.64 4.12
N VAL A 91 -3.66 12.52 5.46
CA VAL A 91 -4.84 12.30 6.32
C VAL A 91 -5.86 13.42 6.15
N ALA A 92 -5.40 14.68 6.13
CA ALA A 92 -6.29 15.81 5.94
C ALA A 92 -6.93 15.83 4.54
N SER A 93 -6.24 15.35 3.50
CA SER A 93 -6.83 15.25 2.16
C SER A 93 -7.90 14.16 2.09
N ALA A 94 -7.63 12.98 2.65
CA ALA A 94 -8.62 11.91 2.74
C ALA A 94 -9.88 12.38 3.47
N ASN A 95 -9.73 12.93 4.69
CA ASN A 95 -10.87 13.42 5.47
C ASN A 95 -11.70 14.51 4.77
N ARG A 96 -11.09 15.30 3.87
CA ARG A 96 -11.80 16.31 3.07
C ARG A 96 -12.56 15.71 1.89
N GLN A 97 -12.02 14.67 1.27
CA GLN A 97 -12.59 14.04 0.07
C GLN A 97 -13.65 13.00 0.47
N ASP A 98 -13.34 12.16 1.45
CA ASP A 98 -14.19 11.11 1.99
C ASP A 98 -13.86 10.92 3.48
N GLY A 99 -14.64 11.56 4.34
CA GLY A 99 -14.48 11.51 5.80
C GLY A 99 -15.32 10.43 6.48
N SER A 100 -15.77 9.43 5.73
CA SER A 100 -16.72 8.42 6.20
C SER A 100 -16.06 7.20 6.88
N ASP A 101 -14.76 7.01 6.72
CA ASP A 101 -14.01 5.86 7.23
C ASP A 101 -12.76 6.27 8.04
N ASN A 102 -12.22 5.33 8.79
CA ASN A 102 -10.99 5.51 9.56
C ASN A 102 -9.77 5.55 8.63
N VAL A 103 -9.02 6.64 8.72
CA VAL A 103 -7.79 6.82 7.94
C VAL A 103 -6.57 6.51 8.80
N SER A 104 -5.78 5.52 8.39
CA SER A 104 -4.49 5.18 9.00
C SER A 104 -3.40 5.09 7.94
N LEU A 105 -2.22 5.63 8.22
CA LEU A 105 -1.07 5.51 7.33
C LEU A 105 0.27 5.56 8.08
N GLN A 106 1.28 4.91 7.51
CA GLN A 106 2.66 4.92 7.96
C GLN A 106 3.59 5.16 6.77
N LEU A 107 4.52 6.11 6.93
CA LEU A 107 5.55 6.43 5.96
C LEU A 107 6.92 6.00 6.50
N ILE A 108 7.73 5.38 5.64
CA ILE A 108 9.07 4.90 5.97
C ILE A 108 10.01 5.41 4.88
N ALA A 109 10.94 6.31 5.23
CA ALA A 109 11.99 6.74 4.32
C ALA A 109 13.23 5.86 4.45
N VAL A 110 13.70 5.37 3.31
CA VAL A 110 14.95 4.61 3.20
C VAL A 110 16.10 5.61 3.10
N ARG A 111 16.86 5.75 4.19
CA ARG A 111 17.97 6.71 4.25
C ARG A 111 19.24 6.19 3.60
N ASP A 112 19.48 4.91 3.74
CA ASP A 112 20.63 4.22 3.17
C ASP A 112 20.29 2.74 3.00
N VAL A 113 20.95 2.08 2.06
CA VAL A 113 20.81 0.65 1.81
C VAL A 113 22.20 0.05 1.80
N GLU A 114 22.45 -0.81 2.78
CA GLU A 114 23.73 -1.49 2.87
C GLU A 114 23.95 -2.36 1.63
N ARG A 115 25.09 -2.17 0.95
CA ARG A 115 25.47 -3.02 -0.17
C ARG A 115 25.94 -4.36 0.37
N VAL A 116 25.18 -5.41 0.08
CA VAL A 116 25.48 -6.77 0.55
C VAL A 116 25.76 -7.67 -0.66
N GLY A 117 26.91 -8.35 -0.64
CA GLY A 117 27.24 -9.45 -1.53
C GLY A 117 26.87 -10.79 -0.89
N MET A 118 26.86 -11.86 -1.69
CA MET A 118 26.63 -13.23 -1.19
C MET A 118 27.91 -14.05 -1.30
N TYR A 119 28.41 -14.60 -0.20
CA TYR A 119 29.58 -15.50 -0.18
C TYR A 119 29.25 -16.76 0.62
N ARG A 120 29.38 -17.92 -0.03
CA ARG A 120 29.00 -19.23 0.56
C ARG A 120 27.58 -19.25 1.15
N GLY A 121 26.63 -18.62 0.46
CA GLY A 121 25.23 -18.55 0.89
C GLY A 121 24.96 -17.64 2.09
N ARG A 122 25.94 -16.86 2.54
CA ARG A 122 25.79 -15.87 3.61
C ARG A 122 25.94 -14.44 3.07
N PRO A 123 25.12 -13.49 3.53
CA PRO A 123 25.29 -12.08 3.22
C PRO A 123 26.61 -11.56 3.82
N TYR A 124 27.37 -10.78 3.05
CA TYR A 124 28.56 -10.05 3.51
C TYR A 124 28.56 -8.62 3.00
N LYS A 125 29.03 -7.67 3.82
CA LYS A 125 29.09 -6.25 3.46
C LYS A 125 30.10 -6.01 2.33
N LEU A 126 29.66 -5.38 1.26
CA LEU A 126 30.53 -4.83 0.22
C LEU A 126 31.00 -3.47 0.70
N ARG A 127 32.32 -3.32 0.86
CA ARG A 127 32.96 -2.01 1.11
C ARG A 127 32.94 -1.15 -0.15
#